data_AF-A0A932YEW4-F1
#
_entry.id   AF-A0A932YEW4-F1
#
_cell.length_a   1.000
_cell.length_b   1.000
_cell.length_c   1.000
_cell.angle_alpha   90.00
_cell.angle_beta   90.00
_cell.angle_gamma   90.00
#
_symmetry.space_group_name_H-M   'P 1'
#
loop_
_entity.id
_entity.type
_entity.pdbx_description
1 polymer ?
#
loop_
_entity_poly.entity_id
_entity_poly.type
_entity_poly.pdbx_seq_one_letter_code
_entity_poly.pdbx_strand_id
1 'polypeptide(L)'
;NDQSLSEDKIRGMRNFANKLWNIGRFIEMNLQAQNSNPPAGRAGVKAQMYDKNMHKKLKNPNDKRIISELNMLIASVTKNMEHYRFSDAAQKIYDFTWHTLADVHLEKNKDRFKEGDAQALAMLRHVFLTILKLLHPFMPFVTEEIWGKLPRKTSDPLIISSWPGK
;
A
#
# COMPACT_ATOMS: atom_id res chain seq x y z
N ASN A 1 -5.08 -7.70 30.52
CA ASN A 1 -5.94 -6.52 30.32
C ASN A 1 -7.23 -6.95 29.69
N ASP A 2 -8.33 -6.70 30.38
CA ASP A 2 -9.66 -6.84 29.79
C ASP A 2 -9.88 -5.72 28.77
N GLN A 3 -10.43 -6.05 27.61
CA GLN A 3 -10.88 -5.06 26.64
C GLN A 3 -12.40 -5.01 26.66
N SER A 4 -12.95 -3.84 26.99
CA SER A 4 -14.38 -3.60 26.80
C SER A 4 -14.69 -3.51 25.31
N LEU A 5 -15.80 -4.13 24.91
CA LEU A 5 -16.38 -3.95 23.59
C LEU A 5 -16.77 -2.48 23.44
N SER A 6 -16.20 -1.81 22.44
CA SER A 6 -16.47 -0.40 22.15
C SER A 6 -16.97 -0.29 20.72
N GLU A 7 -18.22 0.16 20.57
CA GLU A 7 -18.83 0.38 19.26
C GLU A 7 -18.04 1.41 18.44
N ASP A 8 -17.45 2.41 19.09
CA ASP A 8 -16.60 3.41 18.44
C ASP A 8 -15.35 2.78 17.83
N LYS A 9 -14.72 1.81 18.51
CA LYS A 9 -13.60 1.06 17.95
C LYS A 9 -14.02 0.25 16.72
N ILE A 10 -15.18 -0.41 16.77
CA ILE A 10 -15.73 -1.16 15.62
C ILE A 10 -15.97 -0.22 14.44
N ARG A 11 -16.59 0.94 14.70
CA ARG A 11 -16.83 1.97 13.69
C ARG A 11 -15.53 2.50 13.08
N GLY A 12 -14.51 2.72 13.91
CA GLY A 12 -13.17 3.11 13.48
C GLY A 12 -12.54 2.07 12.53
N MET A 13 -12.60 0.78 12.89
CA MET A 13 -12.06 -0.29 12.04
C MET A 13 -12.84 -0.47 10.73
N ARG A 14 -14.16 -0.27 10.75
CA ARG A 14 -14.97 -0.22 9.51
C ARG A 14 -14.52 0.92 8.59
N ASN A 15 -14.29 2.10 9.15
CA ASN A 15 -13.81 3.25 8.39
C ASN A 15 -12.40 3.01 7.83
N PHE A 16 -11.56 2.30 8.57
CA PHE A 16 -10.24 1.87 8.09
C PHE A 16 -10.34 0.91 6.90
N ALA A 17 -11.24 -0.08 6.95
CA ALA A 17 -11.50 -0.96 5.81
C ALA A 17 -11.92 -0.16 4.57
N ASN A 18 -12.82 0.82 4.72
CA ASN A 18 -13.23 1.72 3.64
C ASN A 18 -12.05 2.56 3.10
N LYS A 19 -11.14 3.00 3.97
CA LYS A 19 -9.93 3.74 3.56
C LYS A 19 -9.03 2.88 2.67
N LEU A 20 -8.81 1.61 3.02
CA LEU A 20 -8.05 0.67 2.19
C LEU A 20 -8.71 0.49 0.81
N TRP A 21 -10.03 0.29 0.80
CA TRP A 21 -10.80 0.19 -0.44
C TRP A 21 -10.65 1.41 -1.34
N ASN A 22 -10.74 2.61 -0.78
CA ASN A 22 -10.59 3.85 -1.52
C ASN A 22 -9.19 3.99 -2.13
N ILE A 23 -8.14 3.62 -1.39
CA ILE A 23 -6.76 3.65 -1.88
C ILE A 23 -6.56 2.62 -3.01
N GLY A 24 -7.07 1.39 -2.84
CA GLY A 24 -7.02 0.35 -3.87
C GLY A 24 -7.71 0.80 -5.16
N ARG A 25 -8.94 1.31 -5.05
CA ARG A 25 -9.70 1.84 -6.20
C ARG A 25 -8.98 3.01 -6.88
N PHE A 26 -8.39 3.92 -6.10
CA PHE A 26 -7.61 5.03 -6.64
C PHE A 26 -6.44 4.52 -7.50
N ILE A 27 -5.68 3.53 -7.01
CA ILE A 27 -4.57 2.92 -7.76
C ILE A 27 -5.08 2.25 -9.04
N GLU A 28 -6.15 1.45 -8.93
CA GLU A 28 -6.76 0.76 -10.07
C GLU A 28 -7.19 1.73 -11.17
N MET A 29 -7.92 2.80 -10.82
CA MET A 29 -8.40 3.81 -11.77
C MET A 29 -7.25 4.52 -12.48
N ASN A 30 -6.19 4.88 -11.77
CA ASN A 30 -5.03 5.53 -12.38
C ASN A 30 -4.28 4.59 -13.34
N LEU A 31 -4.22 3.30 -13.03
CA LEU A 31 -3.60 2.30 -13.91
C LEU A 31 -4.44 2.10 -15.19
N GLN A 32 -5.77 2.07 -15.06
CA GLN A 32 -6.67 2.01 -16.22
C GLN A 32 -6.51 3.25 -17.11
N ALA A 33 -6.43 4.45 -16.52
CA ALA A 33 -6.21 5.69 -17.28
C ALA A 33 -4.89 5.68 -18.06
N GLN A 34 -3.80 5.15 -17.47
CA GLN A 34 -2.51 4.99 -18.15
C GLN A 34 -2.57 4.01 -19.33
N ASN A 35 -3.39 2.96 -19.23
CA ASN A 35 -3.55 1.98 -20.30
C ASN A 35 -4.43 2.49 -21.44
N SER A 36 -5.50 3.23 -21.12
CA SER A 36 -6.45 3.76 -22.10
C SER A 36 -5.92 4.96 -22.88
N ASN A 37 -5.04 5.76 -22.28
CA ASN A 37 -4.43 6.92 -22.94
C ASN A 37 -2.90 6.89 -22.74
N PRO A 38 -2.19 5.95 -23.38
CA PRO A 38 -0.75 5.81 -23.21
C PRO A 38 -0.07 7.10 -23.72
N PRO A 39 0.98 7.60 -23.03
CA PRO A 39 1.82 8.66 -23.57
C PRO A 39 2.27 8.29 -24.99
N ALA A 40 2.28 9.27 -25.90
CA ALA A 40 2.57 9.04 -27.32
C ALA A 40 3.81 8.14 -27.50
N GLY A 41 3.62 7.00 -28.19
CA GLY A 41 4.67 6.00 -28.42
C GLY A 41 4.76 4.85 -27.40
N ARG A 42 3.80 4.70 -26.47
CA ARG A 42 3.79 3.65 -25.43
C ARG A 42 2.51 2.79 -25.41
N ALA A 43 1.91 2.51 -26.56
CA ALA A 43 0.80 1.56 -26.63
C ALA A 43 1.25 0.16 -26.19
N GLY A 44 0.60 -0.42 -25.16
CA GLY A 44 0.89 -1.78 -24.66
C GLY A 44 1.93 -1.88 -23.53
N VAL A 45 2.32 -0.77 -22.90
CA VAL A 45 3.27 -0.81 -21.78
C VAL A 45 2.64 -1.47 -20.55
N LYS A 46 3.16 -2.64 -20.16
CA LYS A 46 2.87 -3.26 -18.86
C LYS A 46 3.06 -2.23 -17.75
N ALA A 47 2.04 -2.06 -16.90
CA ALA A 47 2.07 -1.13 -15.76
C ALA A 47 3.40 -1.20 -15.00
N GLN A 48 4.17 -0.11 -15.05
CA GLN A 48 5.54 -0.05 -14.52
C GLN A 48 5.58 -0.52 -13.07
N MET A 49 6.42 -1.51 -12.76
CA MET A 49 6.55 -2.02 -11.40
C MET A 49 7.76 -1.40 -10.71
N TYR A 50 7.62 -1.20 -9.40
CA TYR A 50 8.76 -0.82 -8.57
C TYR A 50 9.77 -1.97 -8.51
N ASP A 51 11.03 -1.65 -8.74
CA ASP A 51 12.16 -2.58 -8.68
C ASP A 51 13.45 -1.86 -8.21
N LYS A 52 14.55 -2.61 -8.12
CA LYS A 52 15.86 -2.08 -7.70
C LYS A 52 16.38 -1.00 -8.65
N ASN A 53 16.05 -1.06 -9.94
CA ASN A 53 16.51 -0.07 -10.92
C ASN A 53 15.76 1.25 -10.78
N MET A 54 14.44 1.18 -10.56
CA MET A 54 13.62 2.35 -10.23
C MET A 54 14.10 2.97 -8.92
N HIS A 55 14.36 2.16 -7.89
CA HIS A 55 14.86 2.65 -6.61
C HIS A 55 16.13 3.52 -6.75
N LYS A 56 17.11 3.05 -7.54
CA LYS A 56 18.35 3.80 -7.82
C LYS A 56 18.11 5.11 -8.57
N LYS A 57 17.04 5.18 -9.36
CA LYS A 57 16.68 6.34 -10.18
C LYS A 57 15.74 7.32 -9.46
N LEU A 58 15.33 7.03 -8.22
CA LEU A 58 14.47 7.94 -7.46
C LEU A 58 15.20 9.28 -7.26
N LYS A 59 14.65 10.33 -7.86
CA LYS A 59 15.10 11.71 -7.66
C LYS A 59 14.21 12.46 -6.67
N ASN A 60 12.91 12.14 -6.64
CA ASN A 60 11.93 12.81 -5.80
C ASN A 60 12.18 12.49 -4.30
N PRO A 61 12.39 13.49 -3.43
CA PRO A 61 12.56 13.28 -1.99
C PRO A 61 11.37 12.60 -1.31
N ASN A 62 10.13 12.88 -1.75
CA ASN A 62 8.93 12.27 -1.19
C ASN A 62 8.86 10.76 -1.48
N ASP A 63 9.31 10.33 -2.66
CA ASP A 63 9.39 8.91 -3.04
C ASP A 63 10.43 8.16 -2.20
N LYS A 64 11.59 8.78 -1.95
CA LYS A 64 12.62 8.20 -1.07
C LYS A 64 12.13 8.09 0.37
N ARG A 65 11.44 9.13 0.85
CA ARG A 65 10.91 9.19 2.21
C ARG A 65 9.91 8.07 2.48
N ILE A 66 8.91 7.88 1.61
CA ILE A 66 7.88 6.85 1.83
C ILE A 66 8.49 5.44 1.83
N ILE A 67 9.51 5.17 1.01
CA ILE A 67 10.22 3.89 1.01
C ILE A 67 11.00 3.69 2.31
N SER A 68 11.68 4.72 2.79
CA SER A 68 12.38 4.65 4.08
C SER A 68 11.40 4.38 5.22
N GLU A 69 10.28 5.12 5.27
CA GLU A 69 9.23 4.94 6.28
C GLU A 69 8.57 3.55 6.17
N LEU A 70 8.37 3.03 4.95
CA LEU A 70 7.87 1.66 4.74
C LEU A 70 8.85 0.61 5.28
N ASN A 71 10.15 0.76 5.05
CA ASN A 71 11.15 -0.19 5.55
C ASN A 71 11.19 -0.18 7.09
N MET A 72 11.08 1.00 7.71
CA MET A 72 10.96 1.11 9.17
C MET A 72 9.67 0.46 9.69
N LEU A 73 8.55 0.62 8.98
CA LEU A 73 7.30 -0.05 9.30
C LEU A 73 7.46 -1.58 9.25
N ILE A 74 8.00 -2.13 8.16
CA ILE A 74 8.21 -3.58 8.01
C ILE A 74 9.04 -4.12 9.17
N ALA A 75 10.17 -3.49 9.48
CA ALA A 75 11.04 -3.93 10.57
C ALA A 75 10.31 -3.89 11.92
N SER A 76 9.58 -2.82 12.19
CA SER A 76 8.88 -2.66 13.46
C SER A 76 7.68 -3.61 13.62
N VAL A 77 6.91 -3.83 12.55
CA VAL A 77 5.77 -4.76 12.55
C VAL A 77 6.29 -6.19 12.68
N THR A 78 7.34 -6.56 11.94
CA THR A 78 7.96 -7.88 12.03
C THR A 78 8.42 -8.17 13.45
N LYS A 79 9.16 -7.24 14.07
CA LYS A 79 9.58 -7.34 15.47
C LYS A 79 8.38 -7.53 16.41
N ASN A 80 7.33 -6.74 16.25
CA ASN A 80 6.14 -6.85 17.10
C ASN A 80 5.43 -8.21 16.92
N MET A 81 5.31 -8.72 15.69
CA MET A 81 4.74 -10.03 15.41
C MET A 81 5.55 -11.15 16.06
N GLU A 82 6.89 -11.10 15.97
CA GLU A 82 7.79 -12.09 16.59
C GLU A 82 7.73 -12.09 18.12
N HIS A 83 7.41 -10.95 18.73
CA HIS A 83 7.25 -10.82 20.18
C HIS A 83 5.78 -10.93 20.63
N TYR A 84 4.89 -11.43 19.77
CA TYR A 84 3.45 -11.59 20.05
C TYR A 84 2.72 -10.28 20.44
N ARG A 85 3.27 -9.13 20.05
CA ARG A 85 2.71 -7.78 20.27
C ARG A 85 1.77 -7.38 19.12
N PHE A 86 0.72 -8.19 18.91
CA PHE A 86 -0.20 -8.05 17.77
C PHE A 86 -0.92 -6.71 17.73
N SER A 87 -1.37 -6.20 18.87
CA SER A 87 -2.05 -4.90 18.95
C SER A 87 -1.15 -3.76 18.50
N ASP A 88 0.14 -3.78 18.87
CA ASP A 88 1.11 -2.76 18.47
C ASP A 88 1.48 -2.88 16.99
N ALA A 89 1.53 -4.10 16.45
CA ALA A 89 1.70 -4.33 15.02
C ALA A 89 0.53 -3.75 14.21
N ALA A 90 -0.70 -4.08 14.58
CA ALA A 90 -1.91 -3.54 13.94
C ALA A 90 -1.98 -2.01 14.01
N GLN A 91 -1.71 -1.43 15.18
CA GLN A 91 -1.74 0.02 15.36
C GLN A 91 -0.71 0.72 14.47
N LYS A 92 0.52 0.20 14.37
CA LYS A 92 1.56 0.77 13.49
C LYS A 92 1.16 0.75 12.02
N ILE A 93 0.53 -0.33 11.56
CA ILE A 93 0.04 -0.44 10.18
C ILE A 93 -1.09 0.57 9.94
N TYR A 94 -2.01 0.70 10.90
CA TYR A 94 -3.08 1.69 10.87
C TYR A 94 -2.52 3.11 10.77
N ASP A 95 -1.63 3.50 11.67
CA ASP A 95 -1.04 4.84 11.74
C ASP A 95 -0.30 5.19 10.45
N PHE A 96 0.51 4.25 9.92
CA PHE A 96 1.22 4.47 8.66
C PHE A 96 0.25 4.63 7.49
N THR A 97 -0.76 3.77 7.39
CA THR A 97 -1.72 3.81 6.28
C THR A 97 -2.53 5.10 6.29
N TRP A 98 -2.93 5.57 7.47
CA TRP A 98 -3.73 6.76 7.62
C TRP A 98 -2.89 8.04 7.48
N HIS A 99 -1.93 8.22 8.38
CA HIS A 99 -1.24 9.50 8.55
C HIS A 99 -0.04 9.66 7.63
N THR A 100 0.66 8.58 7.29
CA THR A 100 1.84 8.66 6.42
C THR A 100 1.47 8.51 4.95
N LEU A 101 0.69 7.48 4.62
CA LEU A 101 0.32 7.21 3.24
C LEU A 101 -0.81 8.13 2.76
N ALA A 102 -1.95 8.10 3.42
CA ALA A 102 -3.13 8.78 2.89
C ALA A 102 -3.10 10.29 3.10
N ASP A 103 -2.84 10.76 4.32
CA ASP A 103 -2.89 12.20 4.63
C ASP A 103 -1.70 12.95 4.03
N VAL A 104 -0.53 12.31 3.90
CA VAL A 104 0.72 12.97 3.48
C VAL A 104 1.16 12.53 2.09
N HIS A 105 1.43 11.24 1.85
CA HIS A 105 2.04 10.81 0.59
C HIS A 105 1.10 10.98 -0.61
N LEU A 106 -0.19 10.65 -0.47
CA LEU A 106 -1.16 10.83 -1.57
C LEU A 106 -1.35 12.31 -1.91
N GLU A 107 -1.51 13.18 -0.91
CA GLU A 107 -1.69 14.61 -1.15
C GLU A 107 -0.45 15.26 -1.77
N LYS A 108 0.76 14.91 -1.30
CA LYS A 108 2.03 15.44 -1.86
C LYS A 108 2.31 15.02 -3.30
N ASN A 109 1.67 13.96 -3.79
CA ASN A 109 1.88 13.43 -5.14
C ASN A 109 0.63 13.56 -6.03
N LYS A 110 -0.39 14.29 -5.57
CA LYS A 110 -1.67 14.44 -6.25
C LYS A 110 -1.53 14.96 -7.68
N ASP A 111 -0.68 15.95 -7.90
CA ASP A 111 -0.44 16.52 -9.23
C ASP A 111 0.32 15.54 -10.14
N ARG A 112 1.31 14.81 -9.59
CA ARG A 112 2.02 13.75 -10.32
C ARG A 112 1.06 12.63 -10.76
N PHE A 113 0.07 12.28 -9.94
CA PHE A 113 -0.95 11.29 -10.33
C PHE A 113 -1.84 11.83 -11.45
N LYS A 114 -2.28 13.09 -11.37
CA LYS A 114 -3.07 13.74 -12.44
C LYS A 114 -2.30 13.82 -13.76
N GLU A 115 -0.99 14.07 -13.70
CA GLU A 115 -0.09 14.11 -14.86
C GLU A 115 0.24 12.70 -15.41
N GLY A 116 -0.22 11.64 -14.75
CA GLY A 116 0.02 10.27 -15.17
C GLY A 116 1.44 9.78 -14.94
N ASP A 117 2.16 10.29 -13.93
CA ASP A 117 3.51 9.85 -13.57
C ASP A 117 3.52 8.36 -13.18
N ALA A 118 3.99 7.53 -14.12
CA ALA A 118 4.10 6.08 -13.96
C ALA A 118 5.02 5.68 -12.80
N GLN A 119 6.05 6.46 -12.48
CA GLN A 119 6.94 6.17 -11.35
C GLN A 119 6.22 6.42 -10.02
N ALA A 120 5.47 7.52 -9.90
CA ALA A 120 4.68 7.81 -8.71
C ALA A 120 3.64 6.71 -8.45
N LEU A 121 2.92 6.29 -9.50
CA LEU A 121 1.90 5.26 -9.38
C LEU A 121 2.49 3.88 -9.08
N ALA A 122 3.62 3.53 -9.71
CA ALA A 122 4.36 2.31 -9.40
C ALA A 122 4.81 2.26 -7.93
N MET A 123 5.27 3.39 -7.41
CA MET A 123 5.69 3.56 -6.03
C MET A 123 4.52 3.37 -5.06
N LEU A 124 3.43 4.11 -5.27
CA LEU A 124 2.22 4.02 -4.46
C LEU A 124 1.69 2.57 -4.43
N ARG A 125 1.62 1.93 -5.59
CA ARG A 125 1.21 0.53 -5.70
C ARG A 125 2.12 -0.39 -4.89
N HIS A 126 3.43 -0.22 -4.97
CA HIS A 126 4.37 -1.05 -4.20
C HIS A 126 4.19 -0.88 -2.69
N VAL A 127 4.08 0.36 -2.21
CA VAL A 127 3.83 0.66 -0.80
C VAL A 127 2.51 0.02 -0.35
N PHE A 128 1.44 0.21 -1.13
CA PHE A 128 0.12 -0.30 -0.78
C PHE A 128 0.03 -1.83 -0.79
N LEU A 129 0.59 -2.51 -1.81
CA LEU A 129 0.66 -3.98 -1.82
C LEU A 129 1.44 -4.52 -0.61
N THR A 130 2.46 -3.80 -0.15
CA THR A 130 3.22 -4.17 1.05
C THR A 130 2.40 -4.00 2.32
N ILE A 131 1.59 -2.93 2.42
CA ILE A 131 0.63 -2.76 3.53
C ILE A 131 -0.37 -3.91 3.57
N LEU A 132 -0.93 -4.31 2.43
CA LEU A 132 -1.87 -5.44 2.37
C LEU A 132 -1.25 -6.73 2.93
N LYS A 133 0.01 -7.02 2.59
CA LYS A 133 0.76 -8.16 3.16
C LYS A 133 0.91 -8.07 4.68
N LEU A 134 1.31 -6.91 5.20
CA LEU A 134 1.48 -6.71 6.64
C LEU A 134 0.15 -6.81 7.40
N LEU A 135 -0.95 -6.37 6.76
CA LEU A 135 -2.27 -6.32 7.37
C LEU A 135 -3.08 -7.62 7.23
N HIS A 136 -2.70 -8.50 6.30
CA HIS A 136 -3.43 -9.74 6.01
C HIS A 136 -3.71 -10.62 7.25
N PRO A 137 -2.78 -10.79 8.22
CA PRO A 137 -3.08 -11.52 9.45
C PRO A 137 -4.22 -10.94 10.30
N PHE A 138 -4.55 -9.66 10.10
CA PHE A 138 -5.58 -8.94 10.85
C PHE A 138 -6.88 -8.76 10.06
N MET A 139 -6.78 -8.58 8.74
CA MET A 139 -7.92 -8.29 7.86
C MET A 139 -7.90 -9.15 6.58
N PRO A 140 -7.98 -10.49 6.70
CA PRO A 140 -7.68 -11.40 5.59
C PRO A 140 -8.61 -11.19 4.40
N PHE A 141 -9.93 -11.09 4.62
CA PHE A 141 -10.90 -10.99 3.53
C PHE A 141 -10.79 -9.66 2.74
N VAL A 142 -10.68 -8.53 3.44
CA VAL A 142 -10.58 -7.21 2.80
C VAL A 142 -9.27 -7.08 2.02
N THR A 143 -8.17 -7.53 2.62
CA THR A 143 -6.85 -7.45 1.98
C THR A 143 -6.74 -8.37 0.77
N GLU A 144 -7.30 -9.59 0.84
CA GLU A 144 -7.33 -10.55 -0.27
C GLU A 144 -8.16 -10.02 -1.46
N GLU A 145 -9.35 -9.48 -1.18
CA GLU A 145 -10.23 -8.94 -2.21
C GLU A 145 -9.60 -7.73 -2.92
N ILE A 146 -8.98 -6.81 -2.16
CA ILE A 146 -8.27 -5.66 -2.76
C ILE A 146 -7.03 -6.14 -3.53
N TRP A 147 -6.28 -7.09 -2.98
CA TRP A 147 -5.12 -7.70 -3.63
C TRP A 147 -5.48 -8.26 -5.00
N GLY A 148 -6.60 -8.99 -5.09
CA GLY A 148 -7.14 -9.58 -6.31
C GLY A 148 -7.32 -8.59 -7.45
N LYS A 149 -7.70 -7.33 -7.16
CA LYS A 149 -8.00 -6.29 -8.16
C LYS A 149 -6.77 -5.55 -8.67
N LEU A 150 -5.67 -5.56 -7.92
CA LEU A 150 -4.48 -4.78 -8.25
C LEU A 150 -3.51 -5.56 -9.15
N PRO A 151 -3.05 -4.98 -10.27
CA PRO A 151 -2.04 -5.61 -11.12
C PRO A 151 -0.73 -5.83 -10.37
N ARG A 152 -0.19 -7.05 -10.42
CA ARG A 152 0.96 -7.50 -9.63
C ARG A 152 1.82 -8.50 -10.42
N LYS A 153 2.99 -8.86 -9.89
CA LYS A 153 3.97 -9.75 -10.56
C LYS A 153 3.46 -11.18 -10.71
N THR A 154 2.76 -11.68 -9.70
CA THR A 154 2.24 -13.05 -9.65
C THR A 154 0.72 -13.00 -9.48
N SER A 155 0.01 -13.93 -10.09
CA SER A 155 -1.45 -14.08 -9.93
C SER A 155 -1.82 -14.74 -8.59
N ASP A 156 -0.83 -15.09 -7.77
CA ASP A 156 -1.03 -15.82 -6.53
C ASP A 156 -1.93 -15.07 -5.54
N PRO A 157 -2.71 -15.82 -4.73
CA PRO A 157 -3.40 -15.29 -3.56
C PRO A 157 -2.44 -14.62 -2.56
N LEU A 158 -2.94 -13.65 -1.81
CA LEU A 158 -2.17 -12.95 -0.79
C LEU A 158 -1.77 -13.89 0.35
N ILE A 159 -2.65 -14.82 0.73
CA ILE A 159 -2.40 -15.77 1.83
C ILE A 159 -1.13 -16.63 1.65
N ILE A 160 -0.72 -16.93 0.41
CA ILE A 160 0.51 -17.70 0.11
C ILE A 160 1.73 -16.82 -0.20
N SER A 161 1.58 -15.50 -0.13
CA SER A 161 2.66 -14.57 -0.42
C SER A 161 3.68 -14.51 0.72
N SER A 162 4.96 -14.37 0.36
CA SER A 162 6.03 -14.17 1.36
C SER A 162 5.84 -12.86 2.14
N TRP A 163 6.18 -12.93 3.43
CA TRP A 163 6.25 -11.79 4.33
C TRP A 163 7.23 -10.73 3.80
N PRO A 164 6.92 -9.42 3.87
CA PRO A 164 7.82 -8.38 3.39
C PRO A 164 9.16 -8.35 4.14
N GLY A 165 10.26 -8.12 3.40
CA GLY A 165 11.60 -7.96 3.99
C GLY A 165 12.33 -9.26 4.34
N LYS A 166 11.73 -10.42 4.04
CA LYS A 166 12.42 -11.72 4.02
C LYS A 166 12.90 -12.07 2.61
#